data_AF-A0A932JRC1-F1
#
_entry.id   AF-A0A932JRC1-F1
#
_cell.length_a   1.000
_cell.length_b   1.000
_cell.length_c   1.000
_cell.angle_alpha   90.00
_cell.angle_beta   90.00
_cell.angle_gamma   90.00
#
_symmetry.space_group_name_H-M   'P 1'
#
loop_
_entity.id
_entity.type
_entity.pdbx_description
1 polymer ?
#
loop_
_entity_poly.entity_id
_entity_poly.type
_entity_poly.pdbx_seq_one_letter_code
_entity_poly.pdbx_strand_id
1 'polypeptide(L)'
;MKWPGIQRKARSNLAPALRGRVDFVVGRYSETHDGAYGRAWITVDGEKAPSCGGGDGYPAAEFILDMLEYLDVAPSEALRSETALWRALAVMDRRMTAAALEVFDTGTEPDAAVREFYALRMAS
;
A
#
# COMPACT_ATOMS: atom_id res chain seq x y z
N MET A 1 -4.59 17.04 -2.46
CA MET A 1 -3.26 16.94 -3.13
C MET A 1 -3.43 16.18 -4.44
N LYS A 2 -2.70 16.49 -5.54
CA LYS A 2 -2.76 15.67 -6.78
C LYS A 2 -1.92 14.38 -6.65
N TRP A 3 -2.20 13.35 -7.45
CA TRP A 3 -1.54 12.03 -7.38
C TRP A 3 0.00 12.07 -7.25
N PRO A 4 0.77 12.81 -8.07
CA PRO A 4 2.23 12.83 -7.92
C PRO A 4 2.72 13.34 -6.56
N GLY A 5 1.92 14.18 -5.89
CA GLY A 5 2.17 14.62 -4.52
C GLY A 5 1.93 13.51 -3.51
N ILE A 6 0.77 12.83 -3.63
CA ILE A 6 0.36 11.72 -2.76
C ILE A 6 1.39 10.60 -2.85
N GLN A 7 1.70 10.18 -4.07
CA GLN A 7 2.68 9.13 -4.36
C GLN A 7 4.06 9.46 -3.75
N ARG A 8 4.55 10.68 -3.94
CA ARG A 8 5.83 11.12 -3.35
C ARG A 8 5.81 11.06 -1.82
N LYS A 9 4.72 11.51 -1.20
CA LYS A 9 4.58 11.47 0.26
C LYS A 9 4.51 10.02 0.78
N ALA A 10 3.72 9.17 0.14
CA ALA A 10 3.63 7.75 0.49
C ALA A 10 5.00 7.05 0.36
N ARG A 11 5.74 7.28 -0.72
CA ARG A 11 7.12 6.76 -0.88
C ARG A 11 8.05 7.25 0.24
N SER A 12 7.93 8.50 0.67
CA SER A 12 8.76 9.06 1.76
C SER A 12 8.49 8.40 3.12
N ASN A 13 7.27 7.85 3.29
CA ASN A 13 6.87 7.10 4.47
C ASN A 13 7.31 5.64 4.43
N LEU A 14 7.78 5.10 3.31
CA LEU A 14 8.29 3.74 3.27
C LEU A 14 9.48 3.54 4.23
N ALA A 15 9.46 2.42 4.93
CA ALA A 15 10.56 1.94 5.74
C ALA A 15 11.86 1.89 4.91
N PRO A 16 13.04 2.19 5.50
CA PRO A 16 14.30 2.25 4.76
C PRO A 16 14.55 1.00 3.90
N ALA A 17 14.26 -0.18 4.44
CA ALA A 17 14.37 -1.49 3.80
C ALA A 17 13.54 -1.66 2.51
N LEU A 18 12.46 -0.89 2.37
CA LEU A 18 11.51 -0.98 1.25
C LEU A 18 11.73 0.12 0.20
N ARG A 19 12.57 1.13 0.50
CA ARG A 19 12.80 2.25 -0.42
C ARG A 19 13.51 1.76 -1.67
N GLY A 20 12.98 2.13 -2.83
CA GLY A 20 13.49 1.69 -4.13
C GLY A 20 13.04 0.29 -4.54
N ARG A 21 12.45 -0.48 -3.62
CA ARG A 21 11.83 -1.79 -3.90
C ARG A 21 10.33 -1.66 -4.09
N VAL A 22 9.66 -0.94 -3.20
CA VAL A 22 8.21 -0.73 -3.24
C VAL A 22 7.85 0.56 -3.95
N ASP A 23 6.87 0.49 -4.85
CA ASP A 23 6.28 1.66 -5.50
C ASP A 23 4.76 1.49 -5.71
N PHE A 24 4.07 2.61 -5.89
CA PHE A 24 2.63 2.70 -6.12
C PHE A 24 2.38 3.19 -7.54
N VAL A 25 1.61 2.47 -8.34
CA VAL A 25 1.39 2.79 -9.76
C VAL A 25 -0.08 3.08 -9.98
N VAL A 26 -0.37 4.16 -10.72
CA VAL A 26 -1.69 4.44 -11.28
C VAL A 26 -1.55 4.37 -12.80
N GLY A 27 -2.05 3.28 -13.36
CA GLY A 27 -2.14 3.08 -14.80
C GLY A 27 -3.20 4.00 -15.40
N ARG A 28 -2.87 4.62 -16.54
CA ARG A 28 -3.86 5.30 -17.37
C ARG A 28 -4.45 4.26 -18.33
N TYR A 29 -5.76 4.10 -18.36
CA TYR A 29 -6.39 3.51 -19.54
C TYR A 29 -6.40 4.60 -20.62
N SER A 30 -5.77 4.31 -21.76
CA SER A 30 -6.10 5.01 -23.00
C SER A 30 -7.48 4.53 -23.43
N GLU A 31 -8.42 5.47 -23.57
CA GLU A 31 -9.69 5.29 -24.29
C GLU A 31 -10.81 4.49 -23.60
N THR A 32 -11.51 5.13 -22.66
CA THR A 32 -12.98 5.00 -22.58
C THR A 32 -13.57 6.40 -22.47
N HIS A 33 -14.66 6.65 -23.20
CA HIS A 33 -15.28 7.98 -23.35
C HIS A 33 -15.91 8.52 -22.04
N ASP A 34 -15.80 7.78 -20.95
CA ASP A 34 -16.57 7.96 -19.73
C ASP A 34 -15.71 8.43 -18.54
N GLY A 35 -14.42 8.70 -18.77
CA GLY A 35 -13.55 9.33 -17.76
C GLY A 35 -13.21 8.44 -16.56
N ALA A 36 -13.37 7.12 -16.66
CA ALA A 36 -12.99 6.19 -15.60
C ALA A 36 -11.46 6.21 -15.40
N TYR A 37 -11.03 6.58 -14.20
CA TYR A 37 -9.66 6.33 -13.75
C TYR A 37 -9.33 4.85 -13.96
N GLY A 38 -8.14 4.54 -14.48
CA GLY A 38 -7.74 3.18 -14.82
C GLY A 38 -7.56 2.25 -13.60
N ARG A 39 -6.52 1.42 -13.64
CA ARG A 39 -6.17 0.57 -12.49
C ARG A 39 -4.96 1.11 -11.76
N ALA A 40 -4.90 0.86 -10.46
CA ALA A 40 -3.74 1.11 -9.63
C ALA A 40 -3.24 -0.20 -9.02
N TRP A 41 -1.97 -0.26 -8.65
CA TRP A 41 -1.37 -1.42 -7.99
C TRP A 41 -0.10 -1.04 -7.24
N ILE A 42 0.36 -1.94 -6.38
CA ILE A 42 1.66 -1.85 -5.72
C ILE A 42 2.65 -2.70 -6.52
N THR A 43 3.89 -2.25 -6.60
CA THR A 43 5.00 -3.03 -7.17
C THR A 43 6.05 -3.32 -6.12
N VAL A 44 6.72 -4.47 -6.26
CA VAL A 44 7.91 -4.87 -5.49
C VAL A 44 8.99 -5.23 -6.51
N ASP A 45 10.15 -4.59 -6.41
CA ASP A 45 11.30 -4.78 -7.30
C ASP A 45 10.95 -4.60 -8.79
N GLY A 46 9.99 -3.70 -9.08
CA GLY A 46 9.50 -3.39 -10.42
C GLY A 46 8.39 -4.31 -10.94
N GLU A 47 8.08 -5.39 -10.23
CA GLU A 47 7.01 -6.33 -10.59
C GLU A 47 5.73 -6.04 -9.80
N LYS A 48 4.57 -6.33 -10.39
CA LYS A 48 3.27 -6.11 -9.75
C LYS A 48 3.09 -7.10 -8.58
N ALA A 49 2.90 -6.56 -7.38
CA ALA A 49 2.60 -7.36 -6.21
C ALA A 49 1.12 -7.81 -6.19
N PRO A 50 0.78 -8.86 -5.43
CA PRO A 50 -0.60 -9.22 -5.17
C PRO A 50 -1.40 -8.02 -4.62
N SER A 51 -2.65 -7.91 -5.04
CA SER A 51 -3.54 -6.85 -4.57
C SER A 51 -4.22 -7.29 -3.27
N CYS A 52 -4.21 -6.42 -2.27
CA CYS A 52 -5.02 -6.60 -1.07
C CYS A 52 -6.51 -6.67 -1.45
N GLY A 53 -7.26 -7.63 -0.89
CA GLY A 53 -8.62 -7.96 -1.28
C GLY A 53 -8.73 -8.87 -2.50
N GLY A 54 -7.59 -9.24 -3.12
CA GLY A 54 -7.54 -10.04 -4.35
C GLY A 54 -7.67 -9.22 -5.64
N GLY A 55 -7.70 -9.91 -6.77
CA GLY A 55 -7.88 -9.30 -8.10
C GLY A 55 -6.60 -8.75 -8.75
N ASP A 56 -6.78 -8.06 -9.88
CA ASP A 56 -5.72 -7.51 -10.73
C ASP A 56 -5.44 -6.02 -10.46
N GLY A 57 -5.54 -5.57 -9.21
CA GLY A 57 -5.31 -4.17 -8.80
C GLY A 57 -6.55 -3.50 -8.24
N TYR A 58 -6.44 -2.19 -8.01
CA TYR A 58 -7.50 -1.37 -7.45
C TYR A 58 -8.10 -0.45 -8.52
N PRO A 59 -9.37 -0.05 -8.41
CA PRO A 59 -9.87 1.11 -9.13
C PRO A 59 -8.99 2.33 -8.78
N ALA A 60 -8.43 3.00 -9.78
CA ALA A 60 -7.45 4.05 -9.51
C ALA A 60 -8.02 5.24 -8.72
N ALA A 61 -9.30 5.55 -8.88
CA ALA A 61 -9.96 6.60 -8.11
C ALA A 61 -9.97 6.28 -6.61
N GLU A 62 -10.44 5.08 -6.25
CA GLU A 62 -10.50 4.58 -4.87
C GLU A 62 -9.10 4.49 -4.27
N PHE A 63 -8.15 3.94 -5.02
CA PHE A 63 -6.76 3.84 -4.56
C PHE A 63 -6.13 5.21 -4.24
N ILE A 64 -6.40 6.22 -5.08
CA ILE A 64 -5.89 7.59 -4.83
C ILE A 64 -6.54 8.19 -3.57
N LEU A 65 -7.83 7.95 -3.36
CA LEU A 65 -8.56 8.42 -2.18
C LEU A 65 -8.05 7.73 -0.92
N ASP A 66 -7.97 6.39 -0.92
CA ASP A 66 -7.40 5.60 0.18
C ASP A 66 -6.00 6.05 0.55
N MET A 67 -5.14 6.25 -0.46
CA MET A 67 -3.77 6.71 -0.24
C MET A 67 -3.73 8.13 0.34
N LEU A 68 -4.65 9.01 -0.06
CA LEU A 68 -4.74 10.34 0.51
C LEU A 68 -5.21 10.29 1.97
N GLU A 69 -6.24 9.51 2.26
CA GLU A 69 -6.79 9.32 3.61
C GLU A 69 -5.75 8.72 4.55
N TYR A 70 -5.06 7.66 4.11
CA TYR A 70 -4.00 7.02 4.88
C TYR A 70 -2.90 7.99 5.32
N LEU A 71 -2.57 9.01 4.52
CA LEU A 71 -1.51 9.97 4.87
C LEU A 71 -1.82 10.79 6.12
N ASP A 72 -3.10 10.92 6.47
CA ASP A 72 -3.58 11.64 7.65
C ASP A 72 -3.86 10.72 8.85
N VAL A 73 -3.74 9.39 8.66
CA VAL A 73 -3.97 8.38 9.70
C VAL A 73 -2.64 7.93 10.32
N ALA A 74 -2.66 7.63 11.63
CA ALA A 74 -1.52 7.02 12.31
C ALA A 74 -1.35 5.55 11.82
N PRO A 75 -0.14 5.10 11.41
CA PRO A 75 0.04 3.74 10.92
C PRO A 75 -0.39 2.65 11.90
N SER A 76 -0.24 2.90 13.21
CA SER A 76 -0.71 1.98 14.24
C SER A 76 -2.24 1.82 14.26
N GLU A 77 -2.99 2.88 13.92
CA GLU A 77 -4.44 2.83 13.75
C GLU A 77 -4.81 2.12 12.45
N ALA A 78 -4.15 2.48 11.34
CA ALA A 78 -4.35 1.84 10.05
C ALA A 78 -4.06 0.32 10.06
N LEU A 79 -3.12 -0.14 10.90
CA LEU A 79 -2.83 -1.56 11.11
C LEU A 79 -4.04 -2.34 11.65
N ARG A 80 -5.00 -1.66 12.29
CA ARG A 80 -6.24 -2.25 12.84
C ARG A 80 -7.46 -1.97 11.95
N SER A 81 -7.27 -1.34 10.79
CA SER A 81 -8.34 -1.04 9.84
C SER A 81 -8.93 -2.34 9.27
N GLU A 82 -10.21 -2.32 8.89
CA GLU A 82 -10.84 -3.39 8.12
C GLU A 82 -10.30 -3.44 6.68
N THR A 83 -9.80 -2.33 6.16
CA THR A 83 -9.23 -2.21 4.81
C THR A 83 -7.84 -2.86 4.75
N ALA A 84 -7.71 -3.94 3.98
CA ALA A 84 -6.45 -4.66 3.81
C ALA A 84 -5.35 -3.77 3.19
N LEU A 85 -5.69 -2.86 2.27
CA LEU A 85 -4.75 -1.87 1.74
C LEU A 85 -4.14 -0.99 2.83
N TRP A 86 -4.94 -0.54 3.81
CA TRP A 86 -4.45 0.32 4.90
C TRP A 86 -3.52 -0.45 5.84
N ARG A 87 -3.82 -1.74 6.11
CA ARG A 87 -2.92 -2.62 6.86
C ARG A 87 -1.61 -2.86 6.12
N ALA A 88 -1.66 -3.10 4.81
CA ALA A 88 -0.46 -3.22 3.96
C ALA A 88 0.39 -1.94 3.99
N LEU A 89 -0.22 -0.76 3.87
CA LEU A 89 0.49 0.52 3.97
C LEU A 89 1.11 0.69 5.36
N ALA A 90 0.40 0.33 6.42
CA ALA A 90 0.90 0.38 7.79
C ALA A 90 2.13 -0.51 8.01
N VAL A 91 2.12 -1.78 7.58
CA VAL A 91 3.29 -2.67 7.75
C VAL A 91 4.53 -2.17 7.00
N MET A 92 4.34 -1.44 5.90
CA MET A 92 5.44 -0.87 5.11
C MET A 92 5.91 0.51 5.62
N ASP A 93 5.19 1.15 6.53
CA ASP A 93 5.47 2.52 6.97
C ASP A 93 6.65 2.55 7.96
N ARG A 94 7.59 3.47 7.70
CA ARG A 94 8.79 3.69 8.51
C ARG A 94 8.51 4.12 9.94
N ARG A 95 7.32 4.69 10.21
CA ARG A 95 6.88 5.09 11.55
C ARG A 95 6.53 3.86 12.39
N MET A 96 6.31 2.70 11.76
CA MET A 96 6.21 1.42 12.43
C MET A 96 7.62 0.85 12.67
N THR A 97 8.01 0.83 13.94
CA THR A 97 9.25 0.20 14.38
C THR A 97 9.14 -1.32 14.32
N ALA A 98 10.26 -2.04 14.35
CA ALA A 98 10.25 -3.50 14.42
C ALA A 98 9.43 -3.98 15.64
N ALA A 99 9.65 -3.40 16.81
CA ALA A 99 8.88 -3.70 18.02
C ALA A 99 7.37 -3.42 17.86
N ALA A 100 6.98 -2.38 17.12
CA ALA A 100 5.56 -2.09 16.85
C ALA A 100 4.93 -3.08 15.86
N LEU A 101 5.74 -3.80 15.09
CA LEU A 101 5.32 -4.82 14.14
C LEU A 101 5.37 -6.23 14.74
N GLU A 102 6.18 -6.49 15.76
CA GLU A 102 6.21 -7.80 16.45
C GLU A 102 4.87 -8.18 17.08
N VAL A 103 4.03 -7.19 17.41
CA VAL A 103 2.67 -7.43 17.91
C VAL A 103 1.66 -7.70 16.80
N PHE A 104 2.05 -7.56 15.54
CA PHE A 104 1.22 -7.91 14.40
C PHE A 104 1.24 -9.42 14.19
N ASP A 105 0.13 -10.07 14.49
CA ASP A 105 -0.02 -11.51 14.31
C ASP A 105 -0.33 -11.85 12.86
N THR A 106 0.71 -12.19 12.10
CA THR A 106 0.57 -12.66 10.71
C THR A 106 -0.22 -13.96 10.57
N GLY A 107 -0.35 -14.75 11.65
CA GLY A 107 -1.13 -15.99 11.64
C GLY A 107 -2.64 -15.76 11.57
N THR A 108 -3.10 -14.60 12.02
CA THR A 108 -4.52 -14.21 12.00
C THR A 108 -4.86 -13.17 10.95
N GLU A 109 -3.88 -12.49 10.35
CA GLU A 109 -4.12 -11.61 9.20
C GLU A 109 -4.74 -12.40 8.04
N PRO A 110 -5.96 -12.08 7.57
CA PRO A 110 -6.61 -12.84 6.50
C PRO A 110 -6.00 -12.61 5.12
N ASP A 111 -5.45 -11.43 4.84
CA ASP A 111 -5.02 -11.03 3.51
C ASP A 111 -3.58 -11.48 3.20
N ALA A 112 -3.41 -12.25 2.11
CA ALA A 112 -2.11 -12.77 1.72
C ALA A 112 -1.11 -11.68 1.33
N ALA A 113 -1.57 -10.61 0.65
CA ALA A 113 -0.70 -9.51 0.26
C ALA A 113 -0.18 -8.75 1.49
N VAL A 114 -1.02 -8.55 2.53
CA VAL A 114 -0.59 -7.94 3.79
C VAL A 114 0.50 -8.78 4.46
N ARG A 115 0.34 -10.10 4.51
CA ARG A 115 1.36 -11.02 5.05
C ARG A 115 2.66 -10.96 4.24
N GLU A 116 2.58 -10.87 2.92
CA GLU A 116 3.76 -10.74 2.05
C GLU A 116 4.51 -9.42 2.26
N PHE A 117 3.80 -8.29 2.34
CA PHE A 117 4.43 -7.00 2.62
C PHE A 117 5.07 -6.95 4.01
N TYR A 118 4.44 -7.60 5.00
CA TYR A 118 5.05 -7.78 6.32
C TYR A 118 6.33 -8.62 6.23
N ALA A 119 6.30 -9.76 5.55
CA ALA A 119 7.48 -10.61 5.39
C ALA A 119 8.62 -9.86 4.68
N LEU A 120 8.29 -9.11 3.62
CA LEU A 120 9.24 -8.26 2.90
C LEU A 120 9.88 -7.20 3.82
N ARG A 121 9.07 -6.58 4.69
CA ARG A 121 9.52 -5.58 5.67
C ARG A 121 10.47 -6.16 6.71
N MET A 122 10.29 -7.41 7.11
CA MET A 122 11.06 -8.08 8.15
C MET A 122 12.32 -8.78 7.63
N ALA A 123 12.34 -9.17 6.35
CA ALA A 123 13.49 -9.82 5.72
C ALA A 123 14.64 -8.87 5.33
N SER A 124 14.47 -7.56 5.56
CA SER A 124 15.37 -6.49 5.08
C SER A 124 15.93 -5.64 6.22
#